data_AF-A0A8T5UU62-F1
#
_entry.id   AF-A0A8T5UU62-F1
#
_cell.length_a   1.000
_cell.length_b   1.000
_cell.length_c   1.000
_cell.angle_alpha   90.00
_cell.angle_beta   90.00
_cell.angle_gamma   90.00
#
_symmetry.space_group_name_H-M   'P 1'
#
loop_
_entity.id
_entity.type
_entity.pdbx_description
1 polymer ?
#
loop_
_entity_poly.entity_id
_entity_poly.type
_entity_poly.pdbx_seq_one_letter_code
_entity_poly.pdbx_strand_id
1 'polypeptide(L)'
;MIKRKKLLFLLTGALVLIFVFSVSPNSNSTIYYDDPNVVAYPRSSGTLEGSENVIVINIYRDVEFNPYGVVNIIDELIFKNEDNNPIDSIYIGIPLER
;
A
#
# COMPACT_ATOMS: atom_id res chain seq x y z
N MET A 1 42.29 -15.44 20.97
CA MET A 1 41.13 -16.25 21.42
C MET A 1 40.05 -15.32 21.96
N ILE A 2 38.96 -15.13 21.22
CA ILE A 2 37.78 -14.41 21.72
C ILE A 2 37.22 -15.22 22.91
N LYS A 3 37.06 -14.57 24.07
CA LYS A 3 36.47 -15.23 25.26
C LYS A 3 35.07 -15.71 24.89
N ARG A 4 34.73 -16.98 25.16
CA ARG A 4 33.44 -17.62 24.78
C ARG A 4 32.21 -16.75 25.06
N LYS A 5 32.22 -15.98 26.16
CA LYS A 5 31.16 -15.02 26.52
C LYS A 5 30.99 -13.85 25.53
N LYS A 6 32.08 -13.31 24.98
CA LYS A 6 32.03 -12.26 23.95
C LYS A 6 31.51 -12.79 22.62
N LEU A 7 31.87 -14.03 22.27
CA LEU A 7 31.35 -14.69 21.08
C LEU A 7 29.85 -14.92 21.18
N LEU A 8 29.37 -15.41 22.34
CA LEU A 8 27.93 -15.58 22.60
C LEU A 8 27.18 -14.26 22.47
N PHE A 9 27.66 -13.18 23.10
CA PHE A 9 27.02 -11.87 23.03
C PHE A 9 26.90 -11.35 21.59
N LEU A 10 27.96 -11.52 20.79
CA LEU A 10 27.99 -11.08 19.39
C LEU A 10 27.01 -11.90 18.53
N LEU A 11 26.91 -13.20 18.81
CA LEU A 11 25.99 -14.11 18.11
C LEU A 11 24.53 -13.81 18.45
N THR A 12 24.22 -13.54 19.72
CA THR A 12 22.86 -13.15 20.14
C THR A 12 22.47 -11.81 19.53
N GLY A 13 23.36 -10.81 19.52
CA GLY A 13 23.09 -9.51 18.90
C GLY A 13 22.83 -9.60 17.40
N ALA A 14 23.62 -10.41 16.68
CA ALA A 14 23.40 -10.64 15.25
C ALA A 14 22.05 -11.31 14.96
N LEU A 15 21.63 -12.25 15.83
CA LEU A 15 20.37 -12.97 15.67
C LEU A 15 19.15 -12.07 15.89
N VAL A 16 19.24 -11.16 16.87
CA VAL A 16 18.21 -10.12 17.09
C VAL A 16 18.10 -9.18 15.89
N LEU A 17 19.23 -8.75 15.31
CA LEU A 17 19.23 -7.89 14.12
C LEU A 17 18.56 -8.58 12.92
N ILE A 18 18.90 -9.85 12.65
CA ILE A 18 18.27 -10.62 11.55
C ILE A 18 16.75 -10.74 11.77
N PHE A 19 16.33 -11.01 13.00
CA PHE A 19 14.91 -11.13 13.31
C PHE A 19 14.14 -9.84 13.01
N VAL A 20 14.67 -8.68 13.41
CA VAL A 20 14.05 -7.37 13.16
C VAL A 20 13.87 -7.09 11.66
N PHE A 21 14.87 -7.42 10.82
CA PHE A 21 14.75 -7.21 9.37
C PHE A 21 13.89 -8.26 8.65
N SER A 22 13.66 -9.43 9.25
CA SER A 22 12.86 -10.51 8.65
C SER A 22 11.35 -10.26 8.67
N VAL A 23 10.87 -9.36 9.53
CA VAL A 23 9.43 -9.09 9.71
C VAL A 23 8.92 -8.02 8.72
N SER A 24 9.71 -7.61 7.72
CA SER A 24 9.23 -6.70 6.68
C SER A 24 8.23 -7.41 5.76
N PRO A 25 6.94 -6.99 5.70
CA PRO A 25 5.98 -7.60 4.78
C PRO A 25 6.35 -7.20 3.34
N ASN A 26 6.67 -8.19 2.52
CA ASN A 26 6.83 -8.02 1.07
C ASN A 26 5.45 -8.20 0.43
N SER A 27 4.67 -7.11 0.34
CA SER A 27 3.34 -7.13 -0.27
C SER A 27 3.44 -6.90 -1.77
N ASN A 28 3.72 -7.95 -2.54
CA ASN A 28 3.46 -7.98 -3.98
C ASN A 28 2.25 -8.88 -4.22
N SER A 29 1.08 -8.28 -4.38
CA SER A 29 -0.10 -8.98 -4.89
C SER A 29 -0.81 -8.12 -5.93
N THR A 30 -0.73 -8.53 -7.19
CA THR A 30 -1.69 -8.14 -8.22
C THR A 30 -2.03 -9.37 -9.04
N ILE A 31 -3.24 -9.89 -8.87
CA ILE A 31 -3.88 -10.80 -9.83
C ILE A 31 -5.13 -10.05 -10.29
N TYR A 32 -5.16 -9.64 -11.56
CA TYR A 32 -6.37 -9.16 -12.23
C TYR A 32 -6.74 -10.20 -13.30
N TYR A 33 -7.96 -10.71 -13.22
CA TYR A 33 -8.61 -11.50 -14.26
C TYR A 33 -9.75 -10.66 -14.83
N ASP A 34 -9.60 -10.14 -16.04
CA ASP A 34 -10.70 -9.53 -16.79
C ASP A 34 -11.20 -10.50 -17.87
N ASP A 35 -12.51 -10.80 -17.84
CA ASP A 35 -13.24 -11.58 -18.85
C ASP A 35 -13.57 -10.67 -20.04
N PRO A 36 -13.13 -10.99 -21.27
CA PRO A 36 -13.23 -10.09 -22.42
C PRO A 36 -14.64 -9.93 -23.04
N ASN A 37 -15.70 -10.51 -22.48
CA ASN A 37 -17.00 -10.62 -23.17
C ASN A 37 -18.16 -9.75 -22.62
N VAL A 38 -17.92 -8.78 -21.72
CA VAL A 38 -19.00 -7.93 -21.21
C VAL A 38 -19.11 -6.63 -22.01
N VAL A 39 -20.18 -6.49 -22.80
CA VAL A 39 -20.53 -5.25 -23.52
C VAL A 39 -21.02 -4.20 -22.51
N ALA A 40 -20.25 -3.13 -22.32
CA ALA A 40 -20.56 -2.05 -21.38
C ALA A 40 -21.47 -0.98 -22.02
N TYR A 41 -22.64 -0.74 -21.42
CA TYR A 41 -23.49 0.43 -21.68
C TYR A 41 -22.90 1.67 -20.99
N PRO A 42 -23.08 2.90 -21.53
CA PRO A 42 -22.59 4.11 -20.88
C PRO A 42 -23.32 4.34 -19.55
N ARG A 43 -22.58 4.27 -18.44
CA ARG A 43 -23.11 4.41 -17.06
C ARG A 43 -23.02 5.87 -16.62
N SER A 44 -24.09 6.35 -15.99
CA SER A 44 -24.24 7.74 -15.57
C SER A 44 -23.55 7.96 -14.21
N SER A 45 -22.69 8.97 -14.10
CA SER A 45 -21.82 9.26 -12.96
C SER A 45 -22.53 9.91 -11.75
N GLY A 46 -23.84 9.71 -11.59
CA GLY A 46 -24.65 10.40 -10.57
C GLY A 46 -24.86 9.62 -9.25
N THR A 47 -24.56 8.33 -9.21
CA THR A 47 -24.67 7.46 -8.03
C THR A 47 -23.31 6.81 -7.73
N LEU A 48 -23.10 6.27 -6.52
CA LEU A 48 -21.89 5.51 -6.15
C LEU A 48 -21.60 4.32 -7.10
N GLU A 49 -22.57 3.92 -7.92
CA GLU A 49 -22.41 3.00 -9.06
C GLU A 49 -21.52 3.55 -10.20
N GLY A 50 -21.03 4.80 -10.11
CA GLY A 50 -20.02 5.35 -11.02
C GLY A 50 -18.60 5.36 -10.45
N SER A 51 -18.39 5.00 -9.18
CA SER A 51 -17.03 4.98 -8.58
C SER A 51 -16.16 3.85 -9.14
N GLU A 52 -16.80 2.83 -9.72
CA GLU A 52 -16.17 1.69 -10.40
C GLU A 52 -15.35 2.11 -11.63
N ASN A 53 -15.59 3.30 -12.19
CA ASN A 53 -14.93 3.78 -13.41
C ASN A 53 -13.78 4.77 -13.15
N VAL A 54 -13.47 5.03 -11.87
CA VAL A 54 -12.29 5.82 -11.46
C VAL A 54 -11.28 4.87 -10.84
N ILE A 55 -10.32 4.44 -11.64
CA ILE A 55 -9.31 3.48 -11.20
C ILE A 55 -8.05 4.21 -10.74
N VAL A 56 -7.45 3.72 -9.65
CA VAL A 56 -6.13 4.15 -9.22
C VAL A 56 -5.11 3.39 -10.05
N ILE A 57 -4.39 4.08 -10.93
CA ILE A 57 -3.39 3.45 -11.81
C ILE A 57 -1.99 3.45 -11.20
N ASN A 58 -1.73 4.33 -10.24
CA ASN A 58 -0.45 4.36 -9.53
C ASN A 58 -0.58 4.97 -8.14
N ILE A 59 0.25 4.48 -7.24
CA ILE A 59 0.39 4.95 -5.86
C ILE A 59 1.88 5.04 -5.56
N TYR A 60 2.37 6.25 -5.33
CA TYR A 60 3.68 6.47 -4.75
C TYR A 60 3.50 6.82 -3.28
N ARG A 61 4.06 6.01 -2.39
CA ARG A 61 3.92 6.16 -0.94
C ARG A 61 5.29 6.26 -0.29
N ASP A 62 5.52 7.37 0.39
CA ASP A 62 6.66 7.57 1.27
C ASP A 62 6.20 7.49 2.72
N VAL A 63 6.84 6.60 3.49
CA VAL A 63 6.55 6.42 4.92
C VAL A 63 7.78 6.77 5.74
N GLU A 64 7.65 7.77 6.61
CA GLU A 64 8.68 8.18 7.55
C GLU A 64 8.33 7.70 8.96
N PHE A 65 9.22 6.91 9.54
CA PHE A 65 9.13 6.48 10.93
C PHE A 65 10.06 7.33 11.79
N ASN A 66 9.48 8.05 12.74
CA ASN A 66 10.25 8.81 13.70
C ASN A 66 10.51 7.98 14.98
N PRO A 67 11.72 8.04 15.57
CA PRO A 67 12.03 7.45 16.88
C PRO A 67 11.08 7.85 18.03
N TYR A 68 10.34 8.95 17.90
CA TYR A 68 9.34 9.39 18.86
C TYR A 68 7.97 8.69 18.70
N GLY A 69 7.86 7.69 17.82
CA GLY A 69 6.63 6.92 17.62
C GLY A 69 5.60 7.63 16.71
N VAL A 70 6.03 8.61 15.93
CA VAL A 70 5.20 9.29 14.93
C VAL A 70 5.48 8.67 13.56
N VAL A 71 4.42 8.37 12.81
CA VAL A 71 4.49 7.86 11.45
C VAL A 71 3.90 8.92 10.52
N ASN A 72 4.70 9.44 9.60
CA ASN A 72 4.22 10.30 8.53
C ASN A 72 4.05 9.46 7.26
N ILE A 73 2.89 9.54 6.62
CA ILE A 73 2.60 8.87 5.35
C ILE A 73 2.29 9.95 4.33
N ILE A 74 3.05 9.98 3.24
CA ILE A 74 2.88 10.91 2.13
C ILE A 74 2.53 10.07 0.90
N ASP A 75 1.32 10.26 0.37
CA ASP A 75 0.82 9.52 -0.79
C ASP A 75 0.62 10.46 -1.99
N GLU A 76 1.15 10.06 -3.15
CA GLU A 76 0.80 10.59 -4.47
C GLU A 76 -0.02 9.52 -5.22
N LEU A 77 -1.29 9.85 -5.49
CA LEU A 77 -2.26 8.96 -6.13
C LEU A 77 -2.54 9.44 -7.55
N ILE A 78 -2.37 8.56 -8.53
CA ILE A 78 -2.72 8.84 -9.93
C ILE A 78 -4.01 8.10 -10.26
N PHE A 79 -5.07 8.86 -10.56
CA PHE A 79 -6.37 8.34 -10.95
C PHE A 79 -6.53 8.42 -12.47
N LYS A 80 -7.19 7.41 -13.04
CA LYS A 80 -7.67 7.42 -14.42
C LYS A 80 -9.19 7.35 -14.38
N ASN A 81 -9.83 8.35 -14.97
CA ASN A 81 -11.24 8.32 -15.29
C ASN A 81 -11.43 7.53 -16.59
N GLU A 82 -12.16 6.43 -16.54
CA GLU A 82 -12.49 5.65 -17.74
C GLU A 82 -13.79 6.13 -18.40
N ASP A 83 -14.54 7.02 -17.74
CA ASP A 83 -15.73 7.65 -18.29
C ASP A 83 -15.45 8.91 -19.10
N ASN A 84 -16.33 9.19 -20.05
CA ASN A 84 -16.33 10.44 -20.82
C ASN A 84 -16.93 11.63 -20.03
N ASN A 85 -17.52 11.38 -18.87
CA ASN A 85 -18.06 12.43 -18.01
C ASN A 85 -16.99 12.88 -17.01
N PRO A 86 -16.84 14.20 -16.78
CA PRO A 86 -15.88 14.71 -15.80
C PRO A 86 -16.26 14.27 -14.39
N ILE A 87 -15.25 13.96 -13.58
CA ILE A 87 -15.40 13.68 -12.15
C ILE A 87 -15.41 15.02 -11.40
N ASP A 88 -16.35 15.18 -10.48
CA ASP A 88 -16.47 16.36 -9.62
C ASP A 88 -15.85 16.17 -8.23
N SER A 89 -15.71 14.92 -7.78
CA SER A 89 -15.29 14.57 -6.43
C SER A 89 -14.65 13.18 -6.33
N ILE A 90 -13.73 13.01 -5.37
CA ILE A 90 -13.07 11.73 -5.07
C ILE A 90 -13.24 11.46 -3.58
N TYR A 91 -13.73 10.27 -3.22
CA TYR A 91 -13.85 9.82 -1.84
C TYR A 91 -12.66 8.96 -1.44
N ILE A 92 -11.98 9.31 -0.35
CA ILE A 92 -10.82 8.57 0.17
C ILE A 92 -11.14 8.10 1.58
N GLY A 93 -11.15 6.78 1.78
CA GLY A 93 -11.29 6.17 3.10
C GLY A 93 -9.94 6.04 3.79
N ILE A 94 -9.79 6.60 4.99
CA ILE A 94 -8.62 6.38 5.84
C ILE A 94 -9.01 5.32 6.88
N PRO A 95 -8.44 4.11 6.83
CA PRO A 95 -8.75 3.08 7.81
C PRO A 95 -8.26 3.52 9.19
N LEU A 96 -9.13 3.36 10.19
CA LEU A 96 -8.74 3.47 11.60
C LEU A 96 -8.42 2.06 12.08
N GLU A 97 -7.23 1.85 12.65
CA GLU A 97 -6.92 0.59 13.33
C GLU A 97 -7.94 0.36 14.46
N ARG A 98 -8.48 -0.86 14.53
CA ARG A 98 -9.34 -1.34 15.63
C ARG A 98 -8.55 -2.22 16.58
#